data_AF-A0A139HAP4-F1
#
_entry.id   AF-A0A139HAP4-F1
#
_cell.length_a   1.000
_cell.length_b   1.000
_cell.length_c   1.000
_cell.angle_alpha   90.00
_cell.angle_beta   90.00
_cell.angle_gamma   90.00
#
_symmetry.space_group_name_H-M   'P 1'
#
loop_
_entity.id
_entity.type
_entity.pdbx_description
1 polymer ?
#
loop_
_entity_poly.entity_id
_entity_poly.type
_entity_poly.pdbx_seq_one_letter_code
_entity_poly.pdbx_strand_id
1 'polypeptide(L)'
;MSQSLIERVQDNIQASTNDPSVALDQRLFEEAELVLAETLSAAQKSSLVVSLSALLPTLRQDPAPAGNLLLRLIKDYSYADILALANVPFESGLLLGEHMTSYNRLIIAILQKATTNAADAASVGGMLDTMKLLVRLWLCTNDTGVATQCSQLLLDLLKVDQEIQDDVDSHIPAGGQGLVWKRIFGDRNVYREFFWACANSHSDLVKLGKGMRTIAQARLMEWLPKVATMDWNVVSHSHHEDVEAEFGSKGGLLGFAALHMVDTSDDVLMYRCLIEFYSDLLDATKPKMHLPGSTTESHGLKYLVAHGVHAKTAGIYLQLPGAHVDPLESMFLYGPAANYIATYASKYPEHFISSQMPQQVIDRLREAFELSPGKWAHQESPKHDLHLLASLPRKSLLASSGGGRPSPLLQLPSRATNPDVLNTLATIFHGPDRDVVLRPGESAQQDPSIRQEAAEARALYFAYLASNQSLWRDIVSHADTVALKDLALSAINVLASVVTANWSTESDIPLPSAIATPESGHLALLAPPALEYALPYLMAPPKTFGTLVGGRGDAESSAYKIASAKFDALRAFHSRLVVQVERSPGEGYEDILATIQKRLAEGPLSREGEVGGRIGTLEL
;
A
#
# COMPACT_ATOMS: atom_id res chain seq x y z
N MET A 1 30.30 38.69 11.49
CA MET A 1 29.95 37.76 10.40
C MET A 1 28.44 37.71 10.16
N SER A 2 27.60 37.38 11.15
CA SER A 2 26.13 37.41 10.98
C SER A 2 25.56 38.81 10.71
N GLN A 3 26.03 39.85 11.40
CA GLN A 3 25.59 41.24 11.16
C GLN A 3 25.95 41.77 9.75
N SER A 4 27.15 41.46 9.27
CA SER A 4 27.55 41.81 7.89
C SER A 4 26.79 41.00 6.83
N LEU A 5 26.31 39.80 7.18
CA LEU A 5 25.56 38.95 6.26
C LEU A 5 24.10 39.41 6.13
N ILE A 6 23.44 39.79 7.23
CA ILE A 6 22.08 40.34 7.18
C ILE A 6 22.02 41.66 6.39
N GLU A 7 22.99 42.55 6.56
CA GLU A 7 23.08 43.81 5.79
C GLU A 7 23.17 43.52 4.29
N ARG A 8 24.06 42.61 3.88
CA ARG A 8 24.20 42.21 2.46
C ARG A 8 22.93 41.61 1.89
N VAL A 9 22.21 40.78 2.65
CA VAL A 9 20.93 40.18 2.24
C VAL A 9 19.86 41.26 2.09
N GLN A 10 19.77 42.19 3.05
CA GLN A 10 18.81 43.29 3.00
C GLN A 10 19.08 44.23 1.81
N ASP A 11 20.34 44.55 1.52
CA ASP A 11 20.73 45.35 0.37
C ASP A 11 20.34 44.66 -0.95
N ASN A 12 20.54 43.34 -1.07
CA ASN A 12 20.14 42.59 -2.26
C ASN A 12 18.61 42.54 -2.41
N ILE A 13 17.86 42.34 -1.31
CA ILE A 13 16.39 42.41 -1.31
C ILE A 13 15.92 43.80 -1.77
N GLN A 14 16.52 44.87 -1.26
CA GLN A 14 16.15 46.24 -1.62
C GLN A 14 16.46 46.55 -3.09
N ALA A 15 17.60 46.07 -3.60
CA ALA A 15 17.97 46.19 -5.00
C ALA A 15 16.95 45.49 -5.93
N SER A 16 16.58 44.23 -5.63
CA SER A 16 15.59 43.48 -6.40
C SER A 16 14.16 44.01 -6.25
N THR A 17 13.82 44.64 -5.12
CA THR A 17 12.52 45.30 -4.93
C THR A 17 12.40 46.54 -5.81
N ASN A 18 13.49 47.33 -5.92
CA ASN A 18 13.53 48.53 -6.74
C ASN A 18 13.59 48.22 -8.24
N ASP A 19 14.28 47.14 -8.62
CA ASP A 19 14.40 46.67 -10.00
C ASP A 19 14.17 45.15 -10.09
N PRO A 20 12.98 44.70 -10.53
CA PRO A 20 12.66 43.28 -10.68
C PRO A 20 13.53 42.51 -11.68
N SER A 21 14.39 43.20 -12.46
CA SER A 21 15.37 42.57 -13.35
C SER A 21 16.69 42.21 -12.65
N VAL A 22 16.92 42.70 -11.43
CA VAL A 22 18.10 42.35 -10.62
C VAL A 22 17.88 40.99 -9.94
N ALA A 23 18.77 40.05 -10.24
CA ALA A 23 18.71 38.69 -9.71
C ALA A 23 19.07 38.61 -8.22
N LEU A 24 18.41 37.68 -7.53
CA LEU A 24 18.80 37.30 -6.18
C LEU A 24 20.15 36.58 -6.22
N ASP A 25 21.07 36.99 -5.35
CA ASP A 25 22.37 36.31 -5.23
C ASP A 25 22.18 34.95 -4.55
N GLN A 26 22.13 33.89 -5.35
CA GLN A 26 21.87 32.54 -4.86
C GLN A 26 22.87 32.10 -3.78
N ARG A 27 24.15 32.42 -3.91
CA ARG A 27 25.18 32.01 -2.93
C ARG A 27 25.01 32.76 -1.61
N LEU A 28 24.67 34.05 -1.69
CA LEU A 28 24.40 34.86 -0.51
C LEU A 28 23.19 34.31 0.28
N PHE A 29 22.13 33.91 -0.42
CA PHE A 29 20.93 33.35 0.20
C PHE A 29 21.15 31.94 0.77
N GLU A 30 21.95 31.09 0.11
CA GLU A 30 22.36 29.78 0.64
C GLU A 30 23.19 29.93 1.94
N GLU A 31 24.14 30.87 1.95
CA GLU A 31 24.92 31.20 3.17
C GLU A 31 24.01 31.76 4.28
N ALA A 32 23.05 32.60 3.90
CA ALA A 32 22.07 33.17 4.83
C ALA A 32 21.14 32.10 5.43
N GLU A 33 20.71 31.11 4.65
CA GLU A 33 19.86 30.01 5.12
C GLU A 33 20.56 29.21 6.23
N LEU A 34 21.85 28.92 6.05
CA LEU A 34 22.65 28.14 7.02
C LEU A 34 22.96 28.92 8.29
N VAL A 35 23.23 30.22 8.19
CA VAL A 35 23.77 31.01 9.30
C VAL A 35 22.71 31.87 9.99
N LEU A 36 21.85 32.56 9.24
CA LEU A 36 20.95 33.57 9.81
C LEU A 36 19.76 32.95 10.54
N ALA A 37 19.26 31.80 10.11
CA ALA A 37 18.10 31.19 10.74
C ALA A 37 18.31 30.86 12.24
N GLU A 38 19.55 30.56 12.64
CA GLU A 38 19.90 30.15 14.01
C GLU A 38 20.54 31.28 14.84
N THR A 39 20.97 32.37 14.20
CA THR A 39 21.75 33.44 14.87
C THR A 39 21.02 34.78 15.00
N LEU A 40 19.88 34.94 14.33
CA LEU A 40 19.11 36.19 14.37
C LEU A 40 18.30 36.36 15.66
N SER A 41 18.25 37.60 16.14
CA SER A 41 17.29 37.99 17.19
C SER A 41 15.85 37.97 16.66
N ALA A 42 14.85 37.84 17.54
CA ALA A 42 13.43 37.78 17.16
C ALA A 42 12.97 39.00 16.34
N ALA A 43 13.47 40.21 16.66
CA ALA A 43 13.14 41.43 15.93
C ALA A 43 13.72 41.44 14.50
N GLN A 44 14.98 41.02 14.34
CA GLN A 44 15.63 40.93 13.03
C GLN A 44 15.00 39.84 12.16
N LYS A 45 14.66 38.71 12.77
CA LYS A 45 13.97 37.60 12.13
C LYS A 45 12.61 38.06 11.57
N SER A 46 11.82 38.77 12.39
CA SER A 46 10.52 39.33 11.99
C SER A 46 10.66 40.35 10.87
N SER A 47 11.63 41.27 10.95
CA SER A 47 11.90 42.24 9.89
C SER A 47 12.26 41.56 8.56
N LEU A 48 13.11 40.53 8.60
CA LEU A 48 13.52 39.81 7.40
C LEU A 48 12.37 39.00 6.79
N VAL A 49 11.53 38.37 7.60
CA VAL A 49 10.30 37.69 7.17
C VAL A 49 9.37 38.64 6.42
N VAL A 50 9.16 39.86 6.95
CA VAL A 50 8.33 40.89 6.29
C VAL A 50 8.92 41.30 4.95
N SER A 51 10.23 41.60 4.89
CA SER A 51 10.90 42.00 3.66
C SER A 51 10.86 40.92 2.58
N LEU A 52 11.11 39.66 2.94
CA LEU A 52 11.04 38.52 2.00
C LEU A 52 9.61 38.28 1.50
N SER A 53 8.62 38.36 2.39
CA SER A 53 7.21 38.16 2.03
C SER A 53 6.71 39.22 1.05
N ALA A 54 7.13 40.48 1.23
CA ALA A 54 6.80 41.58 0.32
C ALA A 54 7.50 41.45 -1.05
N LEU A 55 8.69 40.85 -1.09
CA LEU A 55 9.46 40.66 -2.32
C LEU A 55 8.85 39.59 -3.24
N LEU A 56 8.39 38.46 -2.69
CA LEU A 56 7.98 37.27 -3.45
C LEU A 56 6.98 37.56 -4.60
N PRO A 57 5.90 38.35 -4.44
CA PRO A 57 4.98 38.66 -5.54
C PRO A 57 5.59 39.51 -6.66
N THR A 58 6.70 40.20 -6.40
CA THR A 58 7.30 41.17 -7.34
C THR A 58 8.42 40.56 -8.18
N LEU A 59 8.93 39.39 -7.77
CA LEU A 59 10.02 38.70 -8.44
C LEU A 59 9.58 38.19 -9.82
N ARG A 60 10.36 38.52 -10.85
CA ARG A 60 10.22 37.96 -12.21
C ARG A 60 11.15 36.77 -12.45
N GLN A 61 11.96 36.43 -11.45
CA GLN A 61 13.01 35.42 -11.51
C GLN A 61 12.68 34.26 -10.58
N ASP A 62 13.57 33.26 -10.48
CA ASP A 62 13.38 32.12 -9.60
C ASP A 62 13.21 32.57 -8.13
N PRO A 63 12.05 32.32 -7.50
CA PRO A 63 11.80 32.71 -6.12
C PRO A 63 12.49 31.77 -5.11
N ALA A 64 13.16 30.70 -5.54
CA ALA A 64 13.75 29.68 -4.66
C ALA A 64 14.67 30.24 -3.56
N PRO A 65 15.63 31.16 -3.84
CA PRO A 65 16.54 31.63 -2.80
C PRO A 65 15.81 32.34 -1.65
N ALA A 66 14.85 33.22 -1.98
CA ALA A 66 14.02 33.91 -1.00
C ALA A 66 13.06 32.94 -0.29
N GLY A 67 12.46 32.00 -1.03
CA GLY A 67 11.52 31.02 -0.49
C GLY A 67 12.15 30.05 0.52
N ASN A 68 13.34 29.52 0.22
CA ASN A 68 14.05 28.58 1.10
C ASN A 68 14.49 29.25 2.41
N LEU A 69 15.06 30.46 2.31
CA LEU A 69 15.41 31.25 3.49
C LEU A 69 14.16 31.55 4.32
N LEU A 70 13.06 31.97 3.69
CA LEU A 70 11.81 32.25 4.39
C LEU A 70 11.26 31.01 5.11
N LEU A 71 11.22 29.85 4.44
CA LEU A 71 10.82 28.57 5.05
C LEU A 71 11.64 28.25 6.29
N ARG A 72 12.96 28.46 6.22
CA ARG A 72 13.86 28.21 7.34
C ARG A 72 13.60 29.18 8.50
N LEU A 73 13.32 30.45 8.20
CA LEU A 73 12.99 31.47 9.22
C LEU A 73 11.65 31.15 9.89
N ILE A 74 10.60 30.80 9.15
CA ILE A 74 9.26 30.57 9.72
C ILE A 74 9.06 29.17 10.31
N LYS A 75 10.11 28.33 10.35
CA LYS A 75 10.03 26.93 10.77
C LYS A 75 9.31 26.74 12.11
N ASP A 76 9.66 27.55 13.12
CA ASP A 76 9.16 27.43 14.48
C ASP A 76 7.92 28.29 14.78
N TYR A 77 7.43 29.04 13.79
CA TYR A 77 6.24 29.89 13.94
C TYR A 77 4.97 29.07 13.76
N SER A 78 3.91 29.39 14.53
CA SER A 78 2.57 28.87 14.28
C SER A 78 1.94 29.52 13.05
N TYR A 79 0.86 28.96 12.53
CA TYR A 79 0.11 29.56 11.41
C TYR A 79 -0.38 30.97 11.77
N ALA A 80 -0.98 31.14 12.95
CA ALA A 80 -1.45 32.44 13.44
C ALA A 80 -0.31 33.48 13.57
N ASP A 81 0.87 33.07 14.07
CA ASP A 81 2.00 34.00 14.18
C ASP A 81 2.49 34.48 12.80
N ILE A 82 2.49 33.60 11.79
CA ILE A 82 2.90 33.97 10.43
C ILE A 82 1.94 35.02 9.86
N LEU A 83 0.63 34.82 10.01
CA LEU A 83 -0.37 35.78 9.55
C LEU A 83 -0.29 37.13 10.27
N ALA A 84 0.10 37.13 11.55
CA ALA A 84 0.31 38.36 12.31
C ALA A 84 1.57 39.11 11.88
N LEU A 85 2.59 38.41 11.38
CA LEU A 85 3.86 38.99 10.98
C LEU A 85 3.82 39.63 9.59
N ALA A 86 3.19 38.97 8.62
CA ALA A 86 3.24 39.40 7.23
C ALA A 86 1.94 39.09 6.48
N ASN A 87 1.63 39.91 5.48
CA ASN A 87 0.56 39.61 4.54
C ASN A 87 1.02 38.52 3.57
N VAL A 88 0.57 37.28 3.79
CA VAL A 88 0.96 36.14 2.96
C VAL A 88 0.14 36.15 1.65
N PRO A 89 0.78 36.20 0.46
CA PRO A 89 0.08 36.28 -0.82
C PRO A 89 -0.34 34.89 -1.31
N PHE A 90 -1.27 34.24 -0.59
CA PHE A 90 -1.70 32.86 -0.84
C PHE A 90 -2.14 32.63 -2.29
N GLU A 91 -2.95 33.52 -2.85
CA GLU A 91 -3.47 33.37 -4.21
C GLU A 91 -2.35 33.37 -5.26
N SER A 92 -1.41 34.32 -5.17
CA SER A 92 -0.31 34.44 -6.13
C SER A 92 0.63 33.25 -6.07
N GLY A 93 0.89 32.71 -4.88
CA GLY A 93 1.74 31.54 -4.71
C GLY A 93 1.01 30.19 -4.84
N LEU A 94 -0.25 30.16 -5.27
CA LEU A 94 -0.95 28.94 -5.67
C LEU A 94 -1.23 28.89 -7.19
N LEU A 95 -0.70 29.84 -7.95
CA LEU A 95 -0.86 29.88 -9.41
C LEU A 95 -0.07 28.75 -10.09
N LEU A 96 -0.60 28.30 -11.22
CA LEU A 96 0.08 27.33 -12.09
C LEU A 96 1.23 27.99 -12.84
N GLY A 97 2.41 27.35 -12.84
CA GLY A 97 3.55 27.77 -13.64
C GLY A 97 4.83 27.02 -13.27
N GLU A 98 5.68 26.70 -14.25
CA GLU A 98 6.91 25.94 -14.02
C GLU A 98 7.88 26.70 -13.09
N HIS A 99 8.00 28.02 -13.29
CA HIS A 99 8.81 28.92 -12.46
C HIS A 99 8.20 29.21 -11.08
N MET A 100 6.98 28.73 -10.80
CA MET A 100 6.29 28.96 -9.52
C MET A 100 6.52 27.84 -8.52
N THR A 101 7.19 26.74 -8.90
CA THR A 101 7.31 25.53 -8.07
C THR A 101 7.82 25.80 -6.66
N SER A 102 8.88 26.60 -6.51
CA SER A 102 9.44 26.95 -5.20
C SER A 102 8.49 27.82 -4.37
N TYR A 103 7.75 28.72 -5.03
CA TYR A 103 6.75 29.56 -4.36
C TYR A 103 5.51 28.75 -3.93
N ASN A 104 5.05 27.85 -4.80
CA ASN A 104 3.99 26.89 -4.49
C ASN A 104 4.34 26.07 -3.24
N ARG A 105 5.55 25.53 -3.17
CA ARG A 105 6.03 24.76 -2.00
C ARG A 105 6.06 25.60 -0.73
N LEU A 106 6.49 26.85 -0.81
CA LEU A 106 6.46 27.78 0.34
C LEU A 106 5.03 27.98 0.84
N ILE A 107 4.08 28.33 -0.05
CA ILE A 107 2.70 28.59 0.36
C ILE A 107 2.04 27.32 0.91
N ILE A 108 2.27 26.16 0.28
CA ILE A 108 1.76 24.88 0.77
C ILE A 108 2.31 24.57 2.16
N ALA A 109 3.61 24.81 2.42
CA ALA A 109 4.21 24.59 3.73
C ALA A 109 3.66 25.55 4.81
N ILE A 110 3.30 26.79 4.44
CA ILE A 110 2.61 27.71 5.35
C ILE A 110 1.20 27.18 5.66
N LEU A 111 0.44 26.77 4.65
CA LEU A 111 -0.90 26.20 4.83
C LEU A 111 -0.88 24.89 5.62
N GLN A 112 0.16 24.07 5.47
CA GLN A 112 0.37 22.86 6.29
C GLN A 112 0.48 23.17 7.79
N LYS A 113 0.93 24.36 8.19
CA LYS A 113 0.92 24.73 9.61
C LYS A 113 -0.50 24.88 10.17
N ALA A 114 -1.48 25.18 9.31
CA ALA A 114 -2.89 25.27 9.72
C ALA A 114 -3.52 23.91 10.04
N THR A 115 -2.89 22.79 9.65
CA THR A 115 -3.38 21.44 9.99
C THR A 115 -3.03 21.03 11.43
N THR A 116 -2.40 21.91 12.21
CA THR A 116 -2.04 21.61 13.61
C THR A 116 -3.23 21.73 14.56
N ASN A 117 -4.25 22.51 14.21
CA ASN A 117 -5.46 22.68 15.02
C ASN A 117 -6.67 23.07 14.14
N ALA A 118 -7.88 22.81 14.64
CA ALA A 118 -9.10 23.00 13.87
C ALA A 118 -9.46 24.47 13.61
N ALA A 119 -9.07 25.40 14.49
CA ALA A 119 -9.37 26.83 14.32
C ALA A 119 -8.59 27.43 13.13
N ASP A 120 -7.31 27.09 13.02
CA ASP A 120 -6.47 27.52 11.88
C ASP A 120 -6.93 26.86 10.58
N ALA A 121 -7.28 25.57 10.62
CA ALA A 121 -7.85 24.86 9.46
C ALA A 121 -9.16 25.53 8.99
N ALA A 122 -10.05 25.88 9.92
CA ALA A 122 -11.27 26.63 9.60
C ALA A 122 -10.96 28.01 9.01
N SER A 123 -9.93 28.72 9.52
CA SER A 123 -9.47 29.99 8.93
C SER A 123 -9.09 29.82 7.45
N VAL A 124 -8.37 28.76 7.11
CA VAL A 124 -8.06 28.41 5.70
C VAL A 124 -9.34 28.09 4.92
N GLY A 125 -10.28 27.32 5.49
CA GLY A 125 -11.59 27.05 4.87
C GLY A 125 -12.43 28.32 4.61
N GLY A 126 -12.21 29.38 5.39
CA GLY A 126 -12.79 30.71 5.17
C GLY A 126 -12.30 31.39 3.88
N MET A 127 -11.11 31.04 3.38
CA MET A 127 -10.46 31.67 2.23
C MET A 127 -10.87 31.00 0.91
N LEU A 128 -11.99 31.45 0.33
CA LEU A 128 -12.56 30.87 -0.90
C LEU A 128 -11.57 30.75 -2.06
N ASP A 129 -10.96 31.86 -2.47
CA ASP A 129 -10.08 31.88 -3.64
C ASP A 129 -8.82 31.04 -3.43
N THR A 130 -8.30 31.01 -2.20
CA THR A 130 -7.16 30.16 -1.82
C THR A 130 -7.52 28.68 -1.94
N MET A 131 -8.67 28.25 -1.42
CA MET A 131 -9.12 26.85 -1.52
C MET A 131 -9.38 26.43 -2.96
N LYS A 132 -10.00 27.30 -3.76
CA LYS A 132 -10.21 27.08 -5.19
C LYS A 132 -8.89 26.90 -5.94
N LEU A 133 -7.93 27.81 -5.72
CA LEU A 133 -6.61 27.73 -6.34
C LEU A 133 -5.80 26.52 -5.85
N LEU A 134 -5.96 26.10 -4.60
CA LEU A 134 -5.32 24.91 -4.05
C LEU A 134 -5.81 23.64 -4.76
N VAL A 135 -7.13 23.47 -4.93
CA VAL A 135 -7.71 22.34 -5.67
C VAL A 135 -7.24 22.36 -7.13
N ARG A 136 -7.25 23.53 -7.77
CA ARG A 136 -6.77 23.68 -9.14
C ARG A 136 -5.29 23.38 -9.29
N LEU A 137 -4.44 23.87 -8.38
CA LEU A 137 -3.01 23.59 -8.39
C LEU A 137 -2.74 22.10 -8.23
N TRP A 138 -3.43 21.46 -7.28
CA TRP A 138 -3.33 20.02 -7.04
C TRP A 138 -3.66 19.21 -8.29
N LEU A 139 -4.80 19.48 -8.94
CA LEU A 139 -5.25 18.70 -10.09
C LEU A 139 -4.42 18.98 -11.35
N CYS A 140 -3.93 20.22 -11.53
CA CYS A 140 -3.42 20.68 -12.82
C CYS A 140 -1.90 20.94 -12.87
N THR A 141 -1.15 20.76 -11.78
CA THR A 141 0.32 20.97 -11.79
C THR A 141 1.08 19.82 -12.48
N ASN A 142 2.20 20.16 -13.14
CA ASN A 142 3.15 19.20 -13.71
C ASN A 142 4.12 18.62 -12.67
N ASP A 143 4.37 19.35 -11.57
CA ASP A 143 5.31 18.92 -10.52
C ASP A 143 4.64 17.91 -9.58
N THR A 144 5.15 16.67 -9.58
CA THR A 144 4.61 15.57 -8.75
C THR A 144 4.77 15.85 -7.25
N GLY A 145 5.84 16.55 -6.86
CA GLY A 145 6.08 16.94 -5.46
C GLY A 145 5.00 17.89 -4.95
N VAL A 146 4.74 18.99 -5.68
CA VAL A 146 3.69 19.96 -5.39
C VAL A 146 2.32 19.26 -5.36
N ALA A 147 2.01 18.43 -6.35
CA ALA A 147 0.73 17.70 -6.39
C ALA A 147 0.53 16.82 -5.14
N THR A 148 1.56 16.08 -4.75
CA THR A 148 1.53 15.20 -3.56
C THR A 148 1.32 16.03 -2.29
N GLN A 149 2.04 17.15 -2.15
CA GLN A 149 1.91 18.04 -1.00
C GLN A 149 0.53 18.69 -0.92
N CYS A 150 -0.06 19.13 -2.04
CA CYS A 150 -1.43 19.67 -2.05
C CYS A 150 -2.47 18.61 -1.69
N SER A 151 -2.35 17.40 -2.26
CA SER A 151 -3.24 16.27 -1.95
C SER A 151 -3.25 15.98 -0.46
N GLN A 152 -2.06 15.86 0.13
CA GLN A 152 -1.90 15.59 1.56
C GLN A 152 -2.42 16.75 2.41
N LEU A 153 -2.14 18.01 2.03
CA LEU A 153 -2.67 19.19 2.71
C LEU A 153 -4.20 19.21 2.72
N LEU A 154 -4.85 18.94 1.59
CA LEU A 154 -6.32 18.89 1.50
C LEU A 154 -6.89 17.79 2.42
N LEU A 155 -6.26 16.61 2.45
CA LEU A 155 -6.67 15.52 3.35
C LEU A 155 -6.49 15.90 4.82
N ASP A 156 -5.38 16.54 5.18
CA ASP A 156 -5.09 16.87 6.57
C ASP A 156 -5.95 18.03 7.08
N LEU A 157 -6.26 19.02 6.21
CA LEU A 157 -7.25 20.06 6.52
C LEU A 157 -8.64 19.44 6.78
N LEU A 158 -9.07 18.50 5.94
CA LEU A 158 -10.36 17.80 6.10
C LEU A 158 -10.41 16.99 7.41
N LYS A 159 -9.35 16.23 7.73
CA LYS A 159 -9.28 15.44 8.98
C LYS A 159 -9.35 16.33 10.23
N VAL A 160 -8.62 17.43 10.23
CA VAL A 160 -8.47 18.29 11.42
C VAL A 160 -9.70 19.15 11.65
N ASP A 161 -10.37 19.59 10.57
CA ASP A 161 -11.61 20.36 10.64
C ASP A 161 -12.88 19.48 10.60
N GLN A 162 -12.74 18.17 10.82
CA GLN A 162 -13.90 17.27 10.89
C GLN A 162 -14.78 17.66 12.09
N GLU A 163 -16.08 17.89 11.82
CA GLU A 163 -17.08 18.12 12.87
C GLU A 163 -17.22 16.86 13.73
N ILE A 164 -17.52 17.04 15.02
CA ILE A 164 -17.88 15.92 15.90
C ILE A 164 -19.15 15.30 15.34
N GLN A 165 -19.00 14.13 14.73
CA GLN A 165 -20.12 13.25 14.48
C GLN A 165 -20.39 12.47 15.77
N ASP A 166 -21.61 12.54 16.29
CA ASP A 166 -22.08 11.74 17.44
C ASP A 166 -22.22 10.24 17.08
N ASP A 167 -21.36 9.73 16.18
CA ASP A 167 -21.34 8.33 15.77
C ASP A 167 -20.32 7.56 16.60
N VAL A 168 -20.75 6.42 17.13
CA VAL A 168 -20.03 5.59 18.12
C VAL A 168 -18.74 5.00 17.53
N ASP A 169 -18.61 4.99 16.20
CA ASP A 169 -17.47 4.46 15.44
C ASP A 169 -16.42 5.52 15.02
N SER A 170 -16.62 6.80 15.35
CA SER A 170 -15.67 7.87 14.99
C SER A 170 -14.49 7.95 15.98
N HIS A 171 -13.45 7.14 15.76
CA HIS A 171 -12.20 7.19 16.54
C HIS A 171 -11.28 8.38 16.22
N ILE A 172 -11.74 9.33 15.39
CA ILE A 172 -10.99 10.55 15.10
C ILE A 172 -11.41 11.56 16.17
N PRO A 173 -10.48 12.12 16.97
CA PRO A 173 -10.80 13.17 17.92
C PRO A 173 -11.27 14.40 17.14
N ALA A 174 -12.58 14.48 16.93
CA ALA A 174 -13.23 15.54 16.20
C ALA A 174 -13.53 16.71 17.14
N GLY A 175 -13.52 17.91 16.58
CA GLY A 175 -13.68 19.18 17.30
C GLY A 175 -13.63 20.39 16.37
N GLY A 176 -13.67 20.16 15.05
CA GLY A 176 -13.66 21.21 14.03
C GLY A 176 -15.04 21.76 13.71
N GLN A 177 -15.06 22.79 12.87
CA GLN A 177 -16.27 23.54 12.49
C GLN A 177 -16.85 23.09 11.14
N GLY A 178 -16.19 22.14 10.47
CA GLY A 178 -16.60 21.63 9.16
C GLY A 178 -16.54 22.67 8.05
N LEU A 179 -15.85 23.79 8.25
CA LEU A 179 -15.80 24.88 7.28
C LEU A 179 -14.98 24.51 6.05
N VAL A 180 -13.91 23.72 6.20
CA VAL A 180 -13.14 23.13 5.09
C VAL A 180 -14.02 22.20 4.27
N TRP A 181 -14.81 21.34 4.93
CA TRP A 181 -15.76 20.44 4.29
C TRP A 181 -16.81 21.21 3.48
N LYS A 182 -17.45 22.20 4.12
CA LYS A 182 -18.42 23.11 3.47
C LYS A 182 -17.78 23.88 2.32
N ARG A 183 -16.50 24.25 2.41
CA ARG A 183 -15.81 24.96 1.33
C ARG A 183 -15.47 24.07 0.14
N ILE A 184 -14.99 22.85 0.36
CA ILE A 184 -14.58 21.96 -0.74
C ILE A 184 -15.79 21.40 -1.48
N PHE A 185 -16.83 20.98 -0.76
CA PHE A 185 -17.99 20.30 -1.34
C PHE A 185 -19.22 21.21 -1.49
N GLY A 186 -19.44 22.09 -0.51
CA GLY A 186 -20.61 22.99 -0.48
C GLY A 186 -20.44 24.26 -1.31
N ASP A 187 -19.22 24.73 -1.58
CA ASP A 187 -19.00 25.89 -2.44
C ASP A 187 -19.02 25.50 -3.92
N ARG A 188 -19.96 26.09 -4.67
CA ARG A 188 -20.15 25.79 -6.09
C ARG A 188 -18.89 26.00 -6.93
N ASN A 189 -18.11 27.04 -6.66
CA ASN A 189 -16.95 27.37 -7.48
C ASN A 189 -15.77 26.44 -7.21
N VAL A 190 -15.59 26.03 -5.96
CA VAL A 190 -14.55 25.05 -5.58
C VAL A 190 -14.94 23.66 -6.09
N TYR A 191 -16.19 23.24 -5.86
CA TYR A 191 -16.71 21.95 -6.29
C TYR A 191 -16.62 21.76 -7.81
N ARG A 192 -16.90 22.82 -8.58
CA ARG A 192 -16.81 22.79 -10.05
C ARG A 192 -15.39 22.55 -10.58
N GLU A 193 -14.33 22.88 -9.84
CA GLU A 193 -12.94 22.66 -10.29
C GLU A 193 -12.61 21.17 -10.47
N PHE A 194 -13.19 20.28 -9.63
CA PHE A 194 -13.00 18.84 -9.76
C PHE A 194 -13.48 18.31 -11.12
N PHE A 195 -14.70 18.71 -11.50
CA PHE A 195 -15.31 18.31 -12.77
C PHE A 195 -14.60 18.97 -13.94
N TRP A 196 -14.30 20.27 -13.85
CA TRP A 196 -13.62 20.99 -14.91
C TRP A 196 -12.24 20.38 -15.24
N ALA A 197 -11.45 20.02 -14.22
CA ALA A 197 -10.13 19.44 -14.43
C ALA A 197 -10.17 18.00 -14.98
N CYS A 198 -11.22 17.23 -14.67
CA CYS A 198 -11.25 15.79 -14.90
C CYS A 198 -12.25 15.33 -15.98
N ALA A 199 -13.22 16.15 -16.39
CA ALA A 199 -14.26 15.72 -17.32
C ALA A 199 -13.77 15.61 -18.77
N ASN A 200 -14.32 14.64 -19.51
CA ASN A 200 -14.06 14.46 -20.94
C ASN A 200 -14.88 15.38 -21.85
N SER A 201 -15.59 16.36 -21.28
CA SER A 201 -16.60 17.17 -21.99
C SER A 201 -16.06 17.85 -23.26
N HIS A 202 -16.88 17.80 -24.31
CA HIS A 202 -16.68 18.51 -25.56
C HIS A 202 -16.97 20.02 -25.44
N SER A 203 -17.53 20.49 -24.31
CA SER A 203 -17.86 21.89 -24.04
C SER A 203 -16.60 22.78 -24.08
N ASP A 204 -16.65 23.83 -24.89
CA ASP A 204 -15.50 24.62 -25.38
C ASP A 204 -14.90 25.64 -24.39
N LEU A 205 -15.16 25.54 -23.09
CA LEU A 205 -14.82 26.59 -22.13
C LEU A 205 -13.37 26.57 -21.58
N VAL A 206 -12.44 25.90 -22.28
CA VAL A 206 -10.99 25.68 -21.99
C VAL A 206 -10.72 24.20 -21.74
N LYS A 207 -10.18 23.52 -22.77
CA LYS A 207 -9.81 22.10 -22.72
C LYS A 207 -8.40 21.99 -22.13
N LEU A 208 -8.25 21.40 -20.94
CA LEU A 208 -6.96 20.83 -20.55
C LEU A 208 -6.52 19.82 -21.62
N GLY A 209 -5.23 19.80 -21.94
CA GLY A 209 -4.66 18.77 -22.81
C GLY A 209 -4.92 17.37 -22.27
N LYS A 210 -5.10 16.38 -23.17
CA LYS A 210 -5.47 14.99 -22.81
C LYS A 210 -4.58 14.45 -21.69
N GLY A 211 -3.26 14.59 -21.79
CA GLY A 211 -2.31 14.11 -20.78
C GLY A 211 -2.50 14.73 -19.39
N MET A 212 -2.77 16.03 -19.29
CA MET A 212 -3.01 16.68 -18.00
C MET A 212 -4.32 16.25 -17.37
N ARG A 213 -5.35 16.00 -18.20
CA ARG A 213 -6.62 15.46 -17.73
C ARG A 213 -6.46 14.05 -17.17
N THR A 214 -5.77 13.16 -17.88
CA THR A 214 -5.45 11.81 -17.40
C THR A 214 -4.75 11.84 -16.03
N ILE A 215 -3.81 12.77 -15.83
CA ILE A 215 -3.13 12.96 -14.54
C ILE A 215 -4.11 13.46 -13.46
N ALA A 216 -4.96 14.45 -13.78
CA ALA A 216 -5.97 14.98 -12.86
C ALA A 216 -6.97 13.90 -12.42
N GLN A 217 -7.46 13.09 -13.37
CA GLN A 217 -8.36 11.95 -13.13
C GLN A 217 -7.71 10.93 -12.19
N ALA A 218 -6.45 10.56 -12.44
CA ALA A 218 -5.70 9.64 -11.58
C ALA A 218 -5.54 10.19 -10.15
N ARG A 219 -5.19 11.47 -10.00
CA ARG A 219 -5.07 12.14 -8.69
C ARG A 219 -6.40 12.14 -7.93
N LEU A 220 -7.50 12.41 -8.61
CA LEU A 220 -8.83 12.40 -8.00
C LEU A 220 -9.21 11.00 -7.51
N MET A 221 -8.96 9.97 -8.32
CA MET A 221 -9.21 8.57 -7.95
C MET A 221 -8.35 8.11 -6.77
N GLU A 222 -7.12 8.60 -6.61
CA GLU A 222 -6.28 8.26 -5.45
C GLU A 222 -6.74 8.95 -4.16
N TRP A 223 -7.33 10.15 -4.28
CA TRP A 223 -7.73 10.98 -3.14
C TRP A 223 -9.12 10.61 -2.60
N LEU A 224 -10.08 10.31 -3.48
CA LEU A 224 -11.47 10.04 -3.09
C LEU A 224 -11.66 8.90 -2.08
N PRO A 225 -11.01 7.72 -2.20
CA PRO A 225 -11.17 6.64 -1.23
C PRO A 225 -10.76 7.08 0.18
N LYS A 226 -9.70 7.90 0.29
CA LYS A 226 -9.22 8.44 1.57
C LYS A 226 -10.27 9.37 2.20
N VAL A 227 -10.92 10.22 1.42
CA VAL A 227 -12.00 11.09 1.90
C VAL A 227 -13.26 10.31 2.26
N ALA A 228 -13.60 9.29 1.47
CA ALA A 228 -14.74 8.42 1.72
C ALA A 228 -14.62 7.67 3.06
N THR A 229 -13.40 7.45 3.56
CA THR A 229 -13.19 6.89 4.92
C THR A 229 -13.51 7.87 6.05
N MET A 230 -13.47 9.17 5.77
CA MET A 230 -13.74 10.22 6.75
C MET A 230 -15.24 10.54 6.79
N ASP A 231 -15.85 10.74 5.61
CA ASP A 231 -17.29 10.93 5.46
C ASP A 231 -17.76 10.38 4.09
N TRP A 232 -18.45 9.24 4.14
CA TRP A 232 -19.01 8.61 2.95
C TRP A 232 -20.11 9.45 2.29
N ASN A 233 -20.97 10.05 3.12
CA ASN A 233 -22.16 10.75 2.63
C ASN A 233 -21.76 11.99 1.83
N VAL A 234 -20.72 12.70 2.26
CA VAL A 234 -20.24 13.89 1.54
C VAL A 234 -19.77 13.55 0.13
N VAL A 235 -19.12 12.41 -0.10
CA VAL A 235 -18.63 12.08 -1.45
C VAL A 235 -19.70 11.44 -2.34
N SER A 236 -20.70 10.76 -1.76
CA SER A 236 -21.71 10.00 -2.50
C SER A 236 -22.97 10.80 -2.84
N HIS A 237 -23.24 11.91 -2.15
CA HIS A 237 -24.42 12.74 -2.40
C HIS A 237 -24.13 13.86 -3.40
N SER A 238 -25.17 14.24 -4.14
CA SER A 238 -25.12 15.43 -5.00
C SER A 238 -25.17 16.69 -4.13
N HIS A 239 -24.23 17.61 -4.35
CA HIS A 239 -24.21 18.92 -3.66
C HIS A 239 -24.72 20.04 -4.56
N HIS A 240 -24.37 19.97 -5.85
CA HIS A 240 -24.71 20.95 -6.87
C HIS A 240 -25.15 20.24 -8.14
N GLU A 241 -26.43 19.85 -8.21
CA GLU A 241 -26.99 19.11 -9.35
C GLU A 241 -26.82 19.85 -10.69
N ASP A 242 -26.82 21.19 -10.69
CA ASP A 242 -26.59 22.01 -11.88
C ASP A 242 -25.17 21.83 -12.43
N VAL A 243 -24.17 21.80 -11.54
CA VAL A 243 -22.77 21.56 -11.91
C VAL A 243 -22.60 20.13 -12.39
N GLU A 244 -23.13 19.16 -11.66
CA GLU A 244 -23.03 17.74 -12.05
C GLU A 244 -23.66 17.48 -13.42
N ALA A 245 -24.83 18.06 -13.68
CA ALA A 245 -25.51 17.98 -14.96
C ALA A 245 -24.74 18.66 -16.10
N GLU A 246 -24.03 19.77 -15.84
CA GLU A 246 -23.17 20.45 -16.82
C GLU A 246 -22.10 19.51 -17.38
N PHE A 247 -21.59 18.60 -16.55
CA PHE A 247 -20.59 17.61 -16.92
C PHE A 247 -21.16 16.21 -17.20
N GLY A 248 -22.48 16.08 -17.32
CA GLY A 248 -23.15 14.82 -17.66
C GLY A 248 -23.08 13.76 -16.55
N SER A 249 -22.93 14.17 -15.29
CA SER A 249 -22.80 13.31 -14.13
C SER A 249 -24.01 13.40 -13.19
N LYS A 250 -24.17 12.39 -12.34
CA LYS A 250 -25.10 12.36 -11.21
C LYS A 250 -24.47 11.61 -10.04
N GLY A 251 -24.99 11.84 -8.83
CA GLY A 251 -24.57 11.09 -7.64
C GLY A 251 -23.29 11.60 -6.99
N GLY A 252 -23.06 12.92 -7.03
CA GLY A 252 -21.94 13.53 -6.37
C GLY A 252 -20.61 13.32 -7.09
N LEU A 253 -19.53 13.66 -6.37
CA LEU A 253 -18.16 13.53 -6.88
C LEU A 253 -17.73 12.06 -7.03
N LEU A 254 -18.22 11.17 -6.16
CA LEU A 254 -18.00 9.73 -6.29
C LEU A 254 -18.73 9.17 -7.52
N GLY A 255 -19.99 9.56 -7.75
CA GLY A 255 -20.76 9.22 -8.95
C GLY A 255 -20.02 9.59 -10.22
N PHE A 256 -19.50 10.82 -10.26
CA PHE A 256 -18.67 11.30 -11.35
C PHE A 256 -17.44 10.43 -11.56
N ALA A 257 -16.58 10.29 -10.55
CA ALA A 257 -15.31 9.56 -10.69
C ALA A 257 -15.51 8.08 -11.03
N ALA A 258 -16.50 7.43 -10.42
CA ALA A 258 -16.74 6.00 -10.57
C ALA A 258 -17.47 5.64 -11.88
N LEU A 259 -18.36 6.51 -12.39
CA LEU A 259 -19.30 6.11 -13.46
C LEU A 259 -19.17 6.94 -14.74
N HIS A 260 -18.71 8.19 -14.66
CA HIS A 260 -18.85 9.15 -15.75
C HIS A 260 -17.55 9.84 -16.17
N MET A 261 -16.52 9.83 -15.31
CA MET A 261 -15.28 10.57 -15.52
C MET A 261 -14.39 9.96 -16.60
N VAL A 262 -14.34 8.62 -16.68
CA VAL A 262 -13.44 7.88 -17.59
C VAL A 262 -14.24 7.34 -18.77
N ASP A 263 -13.75 7.59 -19.99
CA ASP A 263 -14.25 6.92 -21.18
C ASP A 263 -13.62 5.54 -21.29
N THR A 264 -14.35 4.51 -20.86
CA THR A 264 -13.85 3.13 -20.87
C THR A 264 -13.72 2.54 -22.27
N SER A 265 -14.18 3.22 -23.32
CA SER A 265 -14.14 2.73 -24.71
C SER A 265 -12.95 3.25 -25.51
N ASP A 266 -12.44 4.45 -25.20
CA ASP A 266 -11.28 5.05 -25.90
C ASP A 266 -9.97 4.98 -25.07
N ASP A 267 -10.07 4.88 -23.73
CA ASP A 267 -8.90 4.95 -22.85
C ASP A 267 -8.80 3.73 -21.90
N VAL A 268 -8.25 2.64 -22.44
CA VAL A 268 -8.04 1.37 -21.72
C VAL A 268 -7.12 1.54 -20.51
N LEU A 269 -6.13 2.43 -20.59
CA LEU A 269 -5.20 2.69 -19.48
C LEU A 269 -5.95 3.37 -18.33
N MET A 270 -6.80 4.35 -18.62
CA MET A 270 -7.65 4.93 -17.60
C MET A 270 -8.73 3.98 -17.10
N TYR A 271 -9.23 3.07 -17.95
CA TYR A 271 -10.14 2.03 -17.48
C TYR A 271 -9.44 1.08 -16.50
N ARG A 272 -8.17 0.75 -16.74
CA ARG A 272 -7.36 0.03 -15.76
C ARG A 272 -7.27 0.79 -14.44
N CYS A 273 -6.94 2.08 -14.45
CA CYS A 273 -6.89 2.91 -13.24
C CYS A 273 -8.24 2.98 -12.52
N LEU A 274 -9.35 2.97 -13.27
CA LEU A 274 -10.70 2.95 -12.71
C LEU A 274 -11.01 1.61 -11.97
N ILE A 275 -10.52 0.47 -12.48
CA ILE A 275 -10.65 -0.82 -11.78
C ILE A 275 -9.80 -0.86 -10.51
N GLU A 276 -8.58 -0.31 -10.56
CA GLU A 276 -7.71 -0.14 -9.39
C GLU A 276 -8.41 0.75 -8.34
N PHE A 277 -9.00 1.87 -8.77
CA PHE A 277 -9.82 2.74 -7.92
C PHE A 277 -10.98 2.01 -7.22
N TYR A 278 -11.68 1.09 -7.89
CA TYR A 278 -12.73 0.29 -7.24
C TYR A 278 -12.17 -0.62 -6.15
N SER A 279 -10.95 -1.14 -6.34
CA SER A 279 -10.26 -1.96 -5.34
C SER A 279 -9.88 -1.12 -4.13
N ASP A 280 -9.33 0.08 -4.36
CA ASP A 280 -8.97 1.03 -3.31
C ASP A 280 -10.21 1.50 -2.52
N LEU A 281 -11.33 1.74 -3.21
CA LEU A 281 -12.60 2.10 -2.58
C LEU A 281 -13.13 0.96 -1.69
N LEU A 282 -13.03 -0.29 -2.12
CA LEU A 282 -13.44 -1.45 -1.33
C LEU A 282 -12.59 -1.62 -0.08
N ASP A 283 -11.27 -1.42 -0.19
CA ASP A 283 -10.34 -1.53 0.92
C ASP A 283 -10.55 -0.40 1.94
N ALA A 284 -10.66 0.83 1.45
CA ALA A 284 -10.85 2.04 2.27
C ALA A 284 -12.16 2.03 3.07
N THR A 285 -13.22 1.46 2.51
CA THR A 285 -14.58 1.46 3.10
C THR A 285 -14.92 0.21 3.90
N LYS A 286 -13.93 -0.65 4.18
CA LYS A 286 -14.14 -1.81 5.05
C LYS A 286 -14.55 -1.32 6.46
N PRO A 287 -15.61 -1.89 7.06
CA PRO A 287 -15.96 -1.60 8.44
C PRO A 287 -14.76 -1.95 9.34
N LYS A 288 -14.25 -0.97 10.09
CA LYS A 288 -13.11 -1.16 11.01
C LYS A 288 -13.52 -1.92 12.26
N MET A 289 -14.82 -1.96 12.58
CA MET A 289 -15.36 -2.59 13.78
C MET A 289 -16.45 -3.58 13.39
N HIS A 290 -16.21 -4.87 13.67
CA HIS A 290 -17.27 -5.88 13.69
C HIS A 290 -17.82 -5.95 15.11
N LEU A 291 -18.82 -5.11 15.43
CA LEU A 291 -19.61 -5.31 16.63
C LEU A 291 -20.40 -6.63 16.46
N PRO A 292 -20.32 -7.58 17.41
CA PRO A 292 -21.04 -8.84 17.29
C PRO A 292 -22.55 -8.58 17.20
N GLY A 293 -23.16 -8.97 16.06
CA GLY A 293 -24.57 -8.77 15.76
C GLY A 293 -24.91 -7.55 14.89
N SER A 294 -23.93 -6.70 14.54
CA SER A 294 -24.14 -5.60 13.58
C SER A 294 -23.67 -6.00 12.18
N THR A 295 -24.61 -6.12 11.24
CA THR A 295 -24.31 -6.19 9.81
C THR A 295 -24.01 -4.77 9.32
N THR A 296 -22.88 -4.18 9.72
CA THR A 296 -22.41 -2.93 9.11
C THR A 296 -21.94 -3.26 7.70
N GLU A 297 -22.88 -3.32 6.76
CA GLU A 297 -22.59 -3.53 5.35
C GLU A 297 -21.76 -2.34 4.83
N SER A 298 -20.62 -2.61 4.20
CA SER A 298 -19.75 -1.57 3.64
C SER A 298 -20.51 -0.70 2.63
N HIS A 299 -20.45 0.61 2.83
CA HIS A 299 -21.01 1.59 1.92
C HIS A 299 -20.40 1.49 0.51
N GLY A 300 -19.08 1.24 0.42
CA GLY A 300 -18.40 1.08 -0.86
C GLY A 300 -18.85 -0.16 -1.62
N LEU A 301 -18.95 -1.31 -0.94
CA LEU A 301 -19.44 -2.54 -1.58
C LEU A 301 -20.89 -2.38 -2.05
N LYS A 302 -21.77 -1.85 -1.21
CA LYS A 302 -23.17 -1.53 -1.57
C LYS A 302 -23.25 -0.65 -2.80
N TYR A 303 -22.46 0.41 -2.84
CA TYR A 303 -22.42 1.34 -3.94
C TYR A 303 -22.00 0.66 -5.25
N LEU A 304 -20.93 -0.13 -5.24
CA LEU A 304 -20.45 -0.84 -6.42
C LEU A 304 -21.43 -1.92 -6.91
N VAL A 305 -22.14 -2.57 -6.01
CA VAL A 305 -23.20 -3.54 -6.36
C VAL A 305 -24.42 -2.83 -6.94
N ALA A 306 -24.91 -1.77 -6.30
CA ALA A 306 -26.10 -1.04 -6.73
C ALA A 306 -25.95 -0.44 -8.14
N HIS A 307 -24.75 -0.02 -8.51
CA HIS A 307 -24.45 0.55 -9.83
C HIS A 307 -23.99 -0.50 -10.85
N GLY A 308 -24.02 -1.80 -10.53
CA GLY A 308 -23.63 -2.88 -11.43
C GLY A 308 -22.12 -2.96 -11.74
N VAL A 309 -21.30 -2.11 -11.11
CA VAL A 309 -19.84 -2.06 -11.30
C VAL A 309 -19.19 -3.34 -10.78
N HIS A 310 -19.65 -3.84 -9.63
CA HIS A 310 -19.14 -5.09 -9.05
C HIS A 310 -19.26 -6.26 -10.03
N ALA A 311 -20.46 -6.46 -10.59
CA ALA A 311 -20.73 -7.52 -11.55
C ALA A 311 -19.95 -7.33 -12.86
N LYS A 312 -19.83 -6.08 -13.35
CA LYS A 312 -19.06 -5.76 -14.56
C LYS A 312 -17.57 -6.10 -14.38
N THR A 313 -16.95 -5.66 -13.29
CA THR A 313 -15.53 -5.91 -13.00
C THR A 313 -15.26 -7.39 -12.77
N ALA A 314 -16.15 -8.09 -12.05
CA ALA A 314 -16.06 -9.54 -11.88
C ALA A 314 -16.18 -10.28 -13.22
N GLY A 315 -17.09 -9.82 -14.09
CA GLY A 315 -17.29 -10.35 -15.44
C GLY A 315 -16.07 -10.25 -16.34
N ILE A 316 -15.22 -9.22 -16.17
CA ILE A 316 -13.95 -9.08 -16.90
C ILE A 316 -12.97 -10.19 -16.54
N TYR A 317 -12.79 -10.46 -15.25
CA TYR A 317 -11.90 -11.55 -14.79
C TYR A 317 -12.45 -12.94 -15.17
N LEU A 318 -13.74 -13.15 -14.93
CA LEU A 318 -14.43 -14.41 -15.21
C LEU A 318 -14.69 -14.64 -16.70
N GLN A 319 -14.44 -13.64 -17.55
CA GLN A 319 -14.67 -13.68 -18.99
C GLN A 319 -16.11 -14.09 -19.35
N LEU A 320 -17.10 -13.56 -18.61
CA LEU A 320 -18.51 -13.93 -18.77
C LEU A 320 -19.10 -13.38 -20.08
N PRO A 321 -20.05 -14.10 -20.72
CA PRO A 321 -20.77 -13.61 -21.89
C PRO A 321 -21.49 -12.29 -21.58
N GLY A 322 -21.21 -11.23 -22.36
CA GLY A 322 -21.74 -9.88 -22.12
C GLY A 322 -20.74 -8.90 -21.48
N ALA A 323 -19.65 -9.37 -20.88
CA ALA A 323 -18.49 -8.54 -20.51
C ALA A 323 -17.49 -8.49 -21.68
N HIS A 324 -17.99 -8.26 -22.90
CA HIS A 324 -17.17 -8.28 -24.11
C HIS A 324 -16.21 -7.10 -24.12
N VAL A 325 -14.98 -7.38 -23.69
CA VAL A 325 -13.82 -6.54 -23.84
C VAL A 325 -13.01 -7.12 -25.02
N ASP A 326 -12.44 -6.28 -25.88
CA ASP A 326 -11.54 -6.74 -26.96
C ASP A 326 -10.45 -7.65 -26.35
N PRO A 327 -10.05 -8.77 -26.99
CA PRO A 327 -8.93 -9.58 -26.52
C PRO A 327 -7.68 -8.78 -26.10
N LEU A 328 -7.35 -7.68 -26.79
CA LEU A 328 -6.22 -6.81 -26.45
C LEU A 328 -6.45 -6.10 -25.11
N GLU A 329 -7.63 -5.49 -24.96
CA GLU A 329 -8.05 -4.78 -23.74
C GLU A 329 -8.15 -5.73 -22.55
N SER A 330 -8.65 -6.95 -22.77
CA SER A 330 -8.72 -7.99 -21.74
C SER A 330 -7.34 -8.26 -21.13
N MET A 331 -6.25 -8.19 -21.91
CA MET A 331 -4.89 -8.38 -21.37
C MET A 331 -4.50 -7.29 -20.36
N PHE A 332 -4.95 -6.04 -20.57
CA PHE A 332 -4.66 -4.92 -19.67
C PHE A 332 -5.57 -4.88 -18.44
N LEU A 333 -6.83 -5.32 -18.59
CA LEU A 333 -7.83 -5.27 -17.52
C LEU A 333 -7.85 -6.52 -16.64
N TYR A 334 -7.31 -7.65 -17.12
CA TYR A 334 -7.32 -8.93 -16.39
C TYR A 334 -6.65 -8.83 -15.01
N GLY A 335 -5.44 -8.30 -14.96
CA GLY A 335 -4.68 -8.15 -13.71
C GLY A 335 -5.40 -7.29 -12.67
N PRO A 336 -5.82 -6.05 -13.02
CA PRO A 336 -6.65 -5.20 -12.16
C PRO A 336 -7.96 -5.86 -11.71
N ALA A 337 -8.67 -6.55 -12.61
CA ALA A 337 -9.92 -7.23 -12.26
C ALA A 337 -9.70 -8.41 -11.29
N ALA A 338 -8.62 -9.18 -11.47
CA ALA A 338 -8.21 -10.21 -10.52
C ALA A 338 -7.87 -9.62 -9.14
N ASN A 339 -7.17 -8.48 -9.11
CA ASN A 339 -6.88 -7.77 -7.86
C ASN A 339 -8.15 -7.27 -7.17
N TYR A 340 -9.11 -6.73 -7.94
CA TYR A 340 -10.41 -6.33 -7.40
C TYR A 340 -11.14 -7.50 -6.70
N ILE A 341 -11.19 -8.67 -7.34
CA ILE A 341 -11.81 -9.85 -6.73
C ILE A 341 -11.00 -10.33 -5.52
N ALA A 342 -9.67 -10.26 -5.57
CA ALA A 342 -8.81 -10.62 -4.45
C ALA A 342 -9.09 -9.74 -3.22
N THR A 343 -9.13 -8.42 -3.41
CA THR A 343 -9.50 -7.45 -2.37
C THR A 343 -10.92 -7.71 -1.87
N TYR A 344 -11.88 -7.93 -2.76
CA TYR A 344 -13.26 -8.24 -2.38
C TYR A 344 -13.35 -9.52 -1.53
N ALA A 345 -12.73 -10.62 -1.96
CA ALA A 345 -12.77 -11.90 -1.26
C ALA A 345 -12.06 -11.85 0.10
N SER A 346 -10.95 -11.14 0.20
CA SER A 346 -10.19 -10.96 1.44
C SER A 346 -10.89 -10.04 2.45
N LYS A 347 -11.47 -8.93 1.97
CA LYS A 347 -12.07 -7.90 2.84
C LYS A 347 -13.53 -8.19 3.20
N TYR A 348 -14.23 -8.94 2.35
CA TYR A 348 -15.66 -9.29 2.51
C TYR A 348 -15.91 -10.80 2.37
N PRO A 349 -15.28 -11.65 3.20
CA PRO A 349 -15.32 -13.10 3.05
C PRO A 349 -16.73 -13.68 3.15
N GLU A 350 -17.57 -13.22 4.09
CA GLU A 350 -18.94 -13.70 4.27
C GLU A 350 -19.82 -13.40 3.05
N HIS A 351 -19.74 -12.16 2.54
CA HIS A 351 -20.49 -11.77 1.34
C HIS A 351 -20.00 -12.56 0.11
N PHE A 352 -18.68 -12.76 -0.02
CA PHE A 352 -18.10 -13.61 -1.08
C PHE A 352 -18.64 -15.05 -1.01
N ILE A 353 -18.54 -15.72 0.16
CA ILE A 353 -18.95 -17.11 0.36
C ILE A 353 -20.46 -17.31 0.14
N SER A 354 -21.27 -16.32 0.53
CA SER A 354 -22.73 -16.38 0.36
C SER A 354 -23.20 -16.25 -1.10
N SER A 355 -22.34 -15.75 -1.98
CA SER A 355 -22.63 -15.50 -3.40
C SER A 355 -22.32 -16.70 -4.31
N GLN A 356 -22.59 -16.56 -5.62
CA GLN A 356 -22.20 -17.54 -6.64
C GLN A 356 -20.72 -17.43 -7.08
N MET A 357 -20.03 -16.36 -6.66
CA MET A 357 -18.65 -16.06 -7.04
C MET A 357 -17.64 -17.15 -6.65
N PRO A 358 -17.70 -17.82 -5.48
CA PRO A 358 -16.70 -18.81 -5.10
C PRO A 358 -16.58 -19.92 -6.14
N GLN A 359 -17.72 -20.48 -6.59
CA GLN A 359 -17.73 -21.56 -7.57
C GLN A 359 -17.17 -21.09 -8.93
N GLN A 360 -17.59 -19.91 -9.40
CA GLN A 360 -17.12 -19.35 -10.67
C GLN A 360 -15.61 -19.07 -10.66
N VAL A 361 -15.10 -18.49 -9.57
CA VAL A 361 -13.67 -18.22 -9.39
C VAL A 361 -12.88 -19.53 -9.30
N ILE A 362 -13.36 -20.50 -8.52
CA ILE A 362 -12.68 -21.80 -8.38
C ILE A 362 -12.60 -22.55 -9.72
N ASP A 363 -13.67 -22.55 -10.50
CA ASP A 363 -13.68 -23.19 -11.81
C ASP A 363 -12.73 -22.47 -12.79
N ARG A 364 -12.71 -21.14 -12.79
CA ARG A 364 -11.78 -20.34 -13.60
C ARG A 364 -10.31 -20.57 -13.21
N LEU A 365 -10.01 -20.58 -11.91
CA LEU A 365 -8.66 -20.85 -11.39
C LEU A 365 -8.17 -22.25 -11.80
N ARG A 366 -9.06 -23.24 -11.76
CA ARG A 366 -8.76 -24.60 -12.22
C ARG A 366 -8.35 -24.59 -13.70
N GLU A 367 -9.13 -23.95 -14.56
CA GLU A 367 -8.78 -23.83 -15.98
C GLU A 367 -7.45 -23.08 -16.19
N ALA A 368 -7.18 -22.04 -15.39
CA ALA A 368 -5.93 -21.29 -15.46
C ALA A 368 -4.69 -22.10 -15.02
N PHE A 369 -4.87 -23.05 -14.09
CA PHE A 369 -3.78 -23.87 -13.54
C PHE A 369 -3.56 -25.20 -14.25
N GLU A 370 -4.37 -25.53 -15.27
CA GLU A 370 -4.16 -26.67 -16.18
C GLU A 370 -2.97 -26.41 -17.14
N LEU A 371 -1.79 -26.20 -16.57
CA LEU A 371 -0.53 -25.97 -17.28
C LEU A 371 0.38 -27.21 -17.19
N SER A 372 1.15 -27.46 -18.25
CA SER A 372 2.14 -28.53 -18.23
C SER A 372 3.33 -28.17 -17.33
N PRO A 373 4.06 -29.16 -16.76
CA PRO A 373 5.22 -28.89 -15.91
C PRO A 373 6.28 -27.97 -16.54
N GLY A 374 6.49 -28.09 -17.86
CA GLY A 374 7.40 -27.21 -18.59
C GLY A 374 6.93 -25.76 -18.67
N LYS A 375 5.61 -25.52 -18.75
CA LYS A 375 5.04 -24.17 -18.71
C LYS A 375 5.22 -23.55 -17.32
N TRP A 376 4.97 -24.30 -16.26
CA TRP A 376 5.17 -23.81 -14.89
C TRP A 376 6.60 -23.36 -14.59
N ALA A 377 7.60 -24.05 -15.16
CA ALA A 377 9.02 -23.76 -14.92
C ALA A 377 9.62 -22.68 -15.84
N HIS A 378 9.05 -22.45 -17.03
CA HIS A 378 9.69 -21.61 -18.06
C HIS A 378 8.82 -20.48 -18.62
N GLN A 379 7.51 -20.55 -18.46
CA GLN A 379 6.59 -19.50 -18.90
C GLN A 379 6.37 -18.49 -17.78
N GLU A 380 5.93 -17.28 -18.13
CA GLU A 380 5.38 -16.35 -17.14
C GLU A 380 4.26 -17.04 -16.36
N SER A 381 4.37 -16.99 -15.02
CA SER A 381 3.41 -17.61 -14.12
C SER A 381 2.05 -16.90 -14.23
N PRO A 382 0.93 -17.60 -13.97
CA PRO A 382 -0.37 -16.97 -13.81
C PRO A 382 -0.44 -16.21 -12.47
N LYS A 383 0.42 -15.20 -12.30
CA LYS A 383 0.64 -14.46 -11.04
C LYS A 383 -0.62 -13.81 -10.47
N HIS A 384 -1.51 -13.32 -11.34
CA HIS A 384 -2.77 -12.70 -10.94
C HIS A 384 -3.75 -13.73 -10.35
N ASP A 385 -3.83 -14.92 -10.95
CA ASP A 385 -4.64 -16.04 -10.47
C ASP A 385 -4.08 -16.63 -9.17
N LEU A 386 -2.75 -16.71 -9.06
CA LEU A 386 -2.06 -17.14 -7.85
C LEU A 386 -2.28 -16.17 -6.68
N HIS A 387 -2.19 -14.86 -6.94
CA HIS A 387 -2.51 -13.82 -5.96
C HIS A 387 -3.97 -13.88 -5.51
N LEU A 388 -4.90 -14.07 -6.46
CA LEU A 388 -6.31 -14.27 -6.15
C LEU A 388 -6.51 -15.51 -5.27
N LEU A 389 -5.94 -16.66 -5.64
CA LEU A 389 -6.01 -17.90 -4.87
C LEU A 389 -5.52 -17.70 -3.41
N ALA A 390 -4.41 -16.98 -3.22
CA ALA A 390 -3.87 -16.67 -1.89
C ALA A 390 -4.80 -15.78 -1.05
N SER A 391 -5.63 -14.96 -1.71
CA SER A 391 -6.54 -14.00 -1.09
C SER A 391 -7.93 -14.56 -0.81
N LEU A 392 -8.26 -15.75 -1.33
CA LEU A 392 -9.55 -16.37 -1.11
C LEU A 392 -9.73 -16.83 0.35
N PRO A 393 -10.95 -16.74 0.92
CA PRO A 393 -11.26 -17.35 2.20
C PRO A 393 -10.98 -18.85 2.14
N ARG A 394 -10.24 -19.37 3.11
CA ARG A 394 -9.76 -20.77 3.08
C ARG A 394 -10.92 -21.77 3.03
N LYS A 395 -12.05 -21.44 3.67
CA LYS A 395 -13.33 -22.15 3.57
C LYS A 395 -13.78 -22.43 2.13
N SER A 396 -13.57 -21.48 1.22
CA SER A 396 -13.95 -21.64 -0.19
C SER A 396 -13.06 -22.65 -0.92
N LEU A 397 -11.81 -22.81 -0.48
CA LEU A 397 -10.84 -23.73 -1.07
C LEU A 397 -11.01 -25.17 -0.59
N LEU A 398 -11.73 -25.40 0.51
CA LEU A 398 -12.04 -26.74 1.00
C LEU A 398 -13.07 -27.41 0.10
N ALA A 399 -12.84 -28.66 -0.26
CA ALA A 399 -13.82 -29.43 -1.02
C ALA A 399 -15.08 -29.61 -0.15
N SER A 400 -16.18 -28.95 -0.54
CA SER A 400 -17.48 -29.14 0.12
C SER A 400 -17.84 -30.63 0.09
N SER A 401 -18.20 -31.20 1.23
CA SER A 401 -18.44 -32.64 1.46
C SER A 401 -19.63 -33.26 0.67
N GLY A 402 -20.10 -32.65 -0.42
CA GLY A 402 -21.30 -33.05 -1.16
C GLY A 402 -21.13 -33.32 -2.66
N GLY A 403 -19.94 -33.13 -3.24
CA GLY A 403 -19.65 -33.42 -4.65
C GLY A 403 -19.09 -32.22 -5.39
N GLY A 404 -17.91 -32.25 -6.00
CA GLY A 404 -17.02 -33.36 -6.26
C GLY A 404 -15.98 -32.90 -7.27
N ARG A 405 -15.22 -31.85 -6.92
CA ARG A 405 -14.04 -31.43 -7.68
C ARG A 405 -12.92 -31.01 -6.72
N PRO A 406 -11.67 -31.43 -6.98
CA PRO A 406 -10.55 -31.09 -6.12
C PRO A 406 -10.31 -29.57 -6.10
N SER A 407 -9.79 -29.10 -4.96
CA SER A 407 -9.37 -27.72 -4.78
C SER A 407 -8.32 -27.34 -5.84
N PRO A 408 -8.38 -26.13 -6.43
CA PRO A 408 -7.36 -25.66 -7.38
C PRO A 408 -5.96 -25.61 -6.76
N LEU A 409 -5.89 -25.48 -5.42
CA LEU A 409 -4.65 -25.58 -4.65
C LEU A 409 -3.87 -26.88 -4.92
N LEU A 410 -4.58 -28.00 -5.13
CA LEU A 410 -3.95 -29.31 -5.35
C LEU A 410 -3.26 -29.44 -6.72
N GLN A 411 -3.54 -28.53 -7.66
CA GLN A 411 -2.91 -28.51 -8.99
C GLN A 411 -1.58 -27.77 -9.01
N LEU A 412 -1.26 -27.02 -7.94
CA LEU A 412 -0.01 -26.28 -7.86
C LEU A 412 1.18 -27.24 -7.72
N PRO A 413 2.17 -27.19 -8.62
CA PRO A 413 3.28 -28.13 -8.62
C PRO A 413 4.31 -27.77 -7.53
N SER A 414 4.83 -28.80 -6.82
CA SER A 414 5.98 -28.65 -5.91
C SER A 414 7.32 -28.76 -6.63
N ARG A 415 7.43 -29.64 -7.64
CA ARG A 415 8.70 -29.96 -8.33
C ARG A 415 9.03 -28.99 -9.47
N ALA A 416 8.21 -28.98 -10.53
CA ALA A 416 8.38 -28.06 -11.66
C ALA A 416 7.62 -26.77 -11.34
N THR A 417 8.16 -25.98 -10.41
CA THR A 417 7.49 -24.84 -9.78
C THR A 417 8.23 -23.52 -10.06
N ASN A 418 7.65 -22.42 -9.60
CA ASN A 418 8.23 -21.08 -9.69
C ASN A 418 8.03 -20.31 -8.36
N PRO A 419 8.70 -19.15 -8.17
CA PRO A 419 8.60 -18.37 -6.94
C PRO A 419 7.16 -18.01 -6.55
N ASP A 420 6.30 -17.67 -7.51
CA ASP A 420 4.92 -17.24 -7.24
C ASP A 420 4.06 -18.36 -6.66
N VAL A 421 4.22 -19.58 -7.18
CA VAL A 421 3.54 -20.77 -6.65
C VAL A 421 3.97 -21.03 -5.21
N LEU A 422 5.27 -21.00 -4.93
CA LEU A 422 5.79 -21.24 -3.58
C LEU A 422 5.33 -20.17 -2.59
N ASN A 423 5.33 -18.88 -2.97
CA ASN A 423 4.82 -17.82 -2.10
C ASN A 423 3.30 -17.92 -1.89
N THR A 424 2.55 -18.36 -2.90
CA THR A 424 1.11 -18.63 -2.77
C THR A 424 0.84 -19.76 -1.77
N LEU A 425 1.59 -20.86 -1.87
CA LEU A 425 1.52 -21.96 -0.90
C LEU A 425 1.90 -21.48 0.51
N ALA A 426 2.96 -20.68 0.63
CA ALA A 426 3.40 -20.11 1.91
C ALA A 426 2.29 -19.30 2.59
N THR A 427 1.65 -18.39 1.86
CA THR A 427 0.55 -17.55 2.36
C THR A 427 -0.68 -18.36 2.77
N ILE A 428 -1.04 -19.40 2.00
CA ILE A 428 -2.18 -20.26 2.33
C ILE A 428 -1.88 -21.12 3.56
N PHE A 429 -0.67 -21.69 3.65
CA PHE A 429 -0.28 -22.57 4.76
C PHE A 429 -0.03 -21.82 6.07
N HIS A 430 0.43 -20.57 6.03
CA HIS A 430 0.62 -19.76 7.23
C HIS A 430 -0.69 -19.54 8.01
N GLY A 431 -1.81 -19.38 7.29
CA GLY A 431 -3.09 -18.99 7.85
C GLY A 431 -3.24 -17.47 7.95
N PRO A 432 -4.28 -16.97 8.64
CA PRO A 432 -4.57 -15.55 8.72
C PRO A 432 -3.45 -14.78 9.43
N ASP A 433 -3.20 -13.55 8.94
CA ASP A 433 -2.26 -12.64 9.57
C ASP A 433 -2.81 -12.16 10.92
N ARG A 434 -1.97 -12.20 11.94
CA ARG A 434 -2.31 -11.65 13.26
C ARG A 434 -2.15 -10.15 13.21
N ASP A 435 -3.15 -9.42 12.77
CA ASP A 435 -3.24 -7.99 13.09
C ASP A 435 -3.43 -7.89 14.61
N VAL A 436 -2.33 -7.62 15.32
CA VAL A 436 -2.36 -7.37 16.76
C VAL A 436 -2.89 -5.94 16.97
N VAL A 437 -4.20 -5.76 16.83
CA VAL A 437 -4.87 -4.57 17.35
C VAL A 437 -4.93 -4.74 18.86
N LEU A 438 -3.95 -4.18 19.57
CA LEU A 438 -3.93 -4.13 21.03
C LEU A 438 -5.15 -3.31 21.51
N ARG A 439 -6.22 -4.00 21.90
CA ARG A 439 -7.36 -3.41 22.60
C ARG A 439 -6.98 -3.17 24.06
N PRO A 440 -7.07 -1.93 24.59
CA PRO A 440 -6.94 -1.71 26.02
C PRO A 440 -8.14 -2.31 26.74
N GLY A 441 -7.94 -3.39 27.51
CA GLY A 441 -8.94 -3.91 28.46
C GLY A 441 -9.65 -5.21 28.10
N GLU A 442 -9.44 -5.79 26.91
CA GLU A 442 -9.96 -7.12 26.57
C GLU A 442 -8.87 -8.18 26.67
N SER A 443 -9.15 -9.29 27.36
CA SER A 443 -8.35 -10.52 27.24
C SER A 443 -8.22 -10.89 25.76
N ALA A 444 -7.03 -11.34 25.34
CA ALA A 444 -6.69 -11.74 23.97
C ALA A 444 -7.48 -12.97 23.46
N GLN A 445 -8.81 -12.89 23.47
CA GLN A 445 -9.67 -13.84 22.79
C GLN A 445 -9.70 -13.45 21.31
N GLN A 446 -9.07 -14.28 20.49
CA GLN A 446 -9.11 -14.13 19.04
C GLN A 446 -10.55 -14.27 18.54
N ASP A 447 -10.90 -13.42 17.58
CA ASP A 447 -12.18 -13.45 16.88
C ASP A 447 -12.48 -14.90 16.41
N PRO A 448 -13.67 -15.46 16.67
CA PRO A 448 -14.03 -16.81 16.25
C PRO A 448 -13.84 -17.04 14.74
N SER A 449 -14.03 -16.02 13.91
CA SER A 449 -13.80 -16.10 12.46
C SER A 449 -12.34 -16.39 12.11
N ILE A 450 -11.40 -15.69 12.77
CA ILE A 450 -9.95 -15.88 12.59
C ILE A 450 -9.53 -17.29 13.03
N ARG A 451 -10.09 -17.77 14.15
CA ARG A 451 -9.81 -19.14 14.64
C ARG A 451 -10.32 -20.21 13.68
N GLN A 452 -11.50 -20.01 13.09
CA GLN A 452 -12.03 -20.91 12.07
C GLN A 452 -11.14 -20.92 10.82
N GLU A 453 -10.76 -19.75 10.30
CA GLU A 453 -9.87 -19.64 9.13
C GLU A 453 -8.50 -20.29 9.40
N ALA A 454 -7.96 -20.15 10.61
CA ALA A 454 -6.74 -20.82 11.03
C ALA A 454 -6.85 -22.36 11.02
N ALA A 455 -8.01 -22.92 11.36
CA ALA A 455 -8.25 -24.36 11.27
C ALA A 455 -8.43 -24.83 9.81
N GLU A 456 -9.03 -24.01 8.96
CA GLU A 456 -9.17 -24.26 7.53
C GLU A 456 -7.80 -24.26 6.81
N ALA A 457 -6.90 -23.34 7.17
CA ALA A 457 -5.52 -23.32 6.67
C ALA A 457 -4.76 -24.61 7.02
N ARG A 458 -4.92 -25.10 8.26
CA ARG A 458 -4.35 -26.39 8.70
C ARG A 458 -4.89 -27.55 7.86
N ALA A 459 -6.20 -27.59 7.62
CA ALA A 459 -6.81 -28.63 6.79
C ALA A 459 -6.31 -28.59 5.34
N LEU A 460 -6.17 -27.40 4.75
CA LEU A 460 -5.62 -27.23 3.40
C LEU A 460 -4.16 -27.69 3.29
N TYR A 461 -3.32 -27.36 4.28
CA TYR A 461 -1.94 -27.82 4.33
C TYR A 461 -1.86 -29.36 4.30
N PHE A 462 -2.61 -30.03 5.17
CA PHE A 462 -2.58 -31.50 5.23
C PHE A 462 -3.22 -32.15 4.00
N ALA A 463 -4.29 -31.57 3.44
CA ALA A 463 -4.89 -32.04 2.19
C ALA A 463 -3.91 -31.93 1.00
N TYR A 464 -3.15 -30.84 0.94
CA TYR A 464 -2.10 -30.66 -0.06
C TYR A 464 -0.96 -31.67 0.14
N LEU A 465 -0.48 -31.84 1.37
CA LEU A 465 0.60 -32.77 1.70
C LEU A 465 0.24 -34.23 1.42
N ALA A 466 -1.01 -34.62 1.67
CA ALA A 466 -1.51 -35.96 1.37
C ALA A 466 -1.50 -36.26 -0.14
N SER A 467 -1.76 -35.23 -0.97
CA SER A 467 -1.72 -35.33 -2.43
C SER A 467 -0.30 -35.21 -3.01
N ASN A 468 0.56 -34.42 -2.36
CA ASN A 468 1.92 -34.09 -2.82
C ASN A 468 2.98 -34.55 -1.79
N GLN A 469 3.22 -35.86 -1.71
CA GLN A 469 4.13 -36.45 -0.72
C GLN A 469 5.60 -36.02 -0.91
N SER A 470 5.99 -35.56 -2.11
CA SER A 470 7.34 -35.06 -2.39
C SER A 470 7.56 -33.60 -2.00
N LEU A 471 6.56 -32.90 -1.48
CA LEU A 471 6.62 -31.45 -1.19
C LEU A 471 7.91 -31.07 -0.46
N TRP A 472 8.20 -31.68 0.70
CA TRP A 472 9.36 -31.28 1.50
C TRP A 472 10.70 -31.63 0.85
N ARG A 473 10.76 -32.71 0.07
CA ARG A 473 11.93 -33.04 -0.75
C ARG A 473 12.17 -31.99 -1.82
N ASP A 474 11.10 -31.58 -2.52
CA ASP A 474 11.17 -30.58 -3.58
C ASP A 474 11.53 -29.20 -3.02
N ILE A 475 10.92 -28.78 -1.90
CA ILE A 475 11.22 -27.52 -1.21
C ILE A 475 12.70 -27.45 -0.81
N VAL A 476 13.24 -28.51 -0.20
CA VAL A 476 14.66 -28.55 0.16
C VAL A 476 15.56 -28.49 -1.08
N SER A 477 15.21 -29.20 -2.16
CA SER A 477 15.94 -29.14 -3.42
C SER A 477 15.98 -27.72 -4.00
N HIS A 478 14.86 -27.01 -3.97
CA HIS A 478 14.77 -25.62 -4.44
C HIS A 478 15.55 -24.66 -3.53
N ALA A 479 15.42 -24.81 -2.21
CA ALA A 479 16.12 -24.01 -1.21
C ALA A 479 17.65 -24.20 -1.25
N ASP A 480 18.12 -25.36 -1.73
CA ASP A 480 19.54 -25.66 -1.94
C ASP A 480 20.12 -25.13 -3.27
N THR A 481 19.27 -24.68 -4.20
CA THR A 481 19.68 -24.24 -5.54
C THR A 481 20.02 -22.75 -5.55
N VAL A 482 21.22 -22.41 -5.05
CA VAL A 482 21.70 -21.01 -4.91
C VAL A 482 21.70 -20.23 -6.23
N ALA A 483 21.87 -20.92 -7.37
CA ALA A 483 21.83 -20.30 -8.70
C ALA A 483 20.47 -19.65 -9.02
N LEU A 484 19.36 -20.16 -8.45
CA LEU A 484 18.01 -19.62 -8.61
C LEU A 484 17.57 -18.93 -7.32
N LYS A 485 18.16 -17.75 -7.07
CA LYS A 485 17.98 -17.01 -5.82
C LYS A 485 16.52 -16.85 -5.39
N ASP A 486 15.66 -16.35 -6.27
CA ASP A 486 14.27 -16.01 -5.89
C ASP A 486 13.42 -17.28 -5.66
N LEU A 487 13.74 -18.38 -6.34
CA LEU A 487 13.13 -19.70 -6.09
C LEU A 487 13.57 -20.27 -4.75
N ALA A 488 14.87 -20.18 -4.43
CA ALA A 488 15.42 -20.64 -3.16
C ALA A 488 14.86 -19.84 -1.97
N LEU A 489 14.75 -18.50 -2.09
CA LEU A 489 14.14 -17.65 -1.08
C LEU A 489 12.66 -17.97 -0.87
N SER A 490 11.90 -18.21 -1.94
CA SER A 490 10.49 -18.58 -1.85
C SER A 490 10.29 -19.97 -1.23
N ALA A 491 11.20 -20.92 -1.49
CA ALA A 491 11.18 -22.23 -0.83
C ALA A 491 11.47 -22.13 0.68
N ILE A 492 12.42 -21.28 1.08
CA ILE A 492 12.68 -20.98 2.50
C ILE A 492 11.48 -20.27 3.13
N ASN A 493 10.79 -19.41 2.38
CA ASN A 493 9.56 -18.75 2.85
C ASN A 493 8.45 -19.76 3.15
N VAL A 494 8.27 -20.82 2.34
CA VAL A 494 7.33 -21.92 2.64
C VAL A 494 7.69 -22.61 3.97
N LEU A 495 8.98 -22.93 4.17
CA LEU A 495 9.47 -23.50 5.42
C LEU A 495 9.15 -22.60 6.62
N ALA A 496 9.52 -21.31 6.52
CA ALA A 496 9.28 -20.34 7.59
C ALA A 496 7.78 -20.15 7.88
N SER A 497 6.96 -20.06 6.83
CA SER A 497 5.51 -19.87 6.94
C SER A 497 4.81 -21.04 7.62
N VAL A 498 5.22 -22.29 7.35
CA VAL A 498 4.70 -23.45 8.09
C VAL A 498 5.18 -23.41 9.54
N VAL A 499 6.44 -23.09 9.81
CA VAL A 499 6.97 -22.99 11.18
C VAL A 499 6.21 -21.97 12.02
N THR A 500 5.94 -20.79 11.46
CA THR A 500 5.27 -19.69 12.15
C THR A 500 3.76 -19.75 12.04
N ALA A 501 3.19 -20.77 11.38
CA ALA A 501 1.77 -20.87 11.10
C ALA A 501 0.89 -20.72 12.36
N ASN A 502 -0.23 -20.06 12.15
CA ASN A 502 -1.20 -19.67 13.17
C ASN A 502 -2.37 -20.66 13.27
N TRP A 503 -2.12 -21.95 13.11
CA TRP A 503 -3.16 -22.96 13.06
C TRP A 503 -3.98 -23.09 14.34
N SER A 504 -5.23 -23.53 14.15
CA SER A 504 -6.17 -23.87 15.22
C SER A 504 -6.62 -25.33 15.10
N THR A 505 -6.94 -25.97 16.23
CA THR A 505 -7.52 -27.32 16.33
C THR A 505 -9.03 -27.28 16.54
N GLU A 506 -9.62 -26.09 16.71
CA GLU A 506 -11.02 -25.88 17.09
C GLU A 506 -11.97 -25.91 15.87
N SER A 507 -11.99 -27.00 15.10
CA SER A 507 -12.99 -27.20 14.05
C SER A 507 -13.26 -28.67 13.74
N ASP A 508 -14.50 -28.98 13.31
CA ASP A 508 -14.91 -30.33 12.89
C ASP A 508 -14.47 -30.66 11.45
N ILE A 509 -13.45 -29.99 10.91
CA ILE A 509 -13.00 -30.20 9.53
C ILE A 509 -12.25 -31.54 9.46
N PRO A 510 -12.68 -32.49 8.61
CA PRO A 510 -12.03 -33.79 8.51
C PRO A 510 -10.62 -33.65 7.95
N LEU A 511 -9.62 -34.12 8.71
CA LEU A 511 -8.23 -34.17 8.27
C LEU A 511 -7.90 -35.53 7.61
N PRO A 512 -6.92 -35.58 6.70
CA PRO A 512 -6.48 -36.83 6.10
C PRO A 512 -5.94 -37.81 7.16
N SER A 513 -6.45 -39.04 7.19
CA SER A 513 -6.03 -40.09 8.14
C SER A 513 -4.74 -40.83 7.75
N ALA A 514 -4.23 -40.60 6.53
CA ALA A 514 -3.07 -41.30 5.99
C ALA A 514 -1.73 -40.72 6.45
N ILE A 515 -1.72 -39.52 7.01
CA ILE A 515 -0.52 -38.80 7.45
C ILE A 515 -0.70 -38.33 8.89
N ALA A 516 0.41 -38.12 9.60
CA ALA A 516 0.36 -37.50 10.92
C ALA A 516 -0.09 -36.04 10.79
N THR A 517 -1.03 -35.62 11.64
CA THR A 517 -1.59 -34.26 11.61
C THR A 517 -1.36 -33.52 12.93
N PRO A 518 -0.13 -33.07 13.23
CA PRO A 518 0.15 -32.32 14.45
C PRO A 518 -0.71 -31.05 14.61
N GLU A 519 -0.79 -30.56 15.83
CA GLU A 519 -1.64 -29.41 16.19
C GLU A 519 -1.08 -28.07 15.69
N SER A 520 0.24 -27.98 15.54
CA SER A 520 0.95 -26.76 15.16
C SER A 520 1.94 -26.99 14.02
N GLY A 521 2.28 -25.93 13.29
CA GLY A 521 3.16 -26.04 12.13
C GLY A 521 4.62 -26.36 12.47
N HIS A 522 5.15 -25.89 13.60
CA HIS A 522 6.48 -26.30 14.07
C HIS A 522 6.52 -27.78 14.47
N LEU A 523 5.43 -28.33 15.04
CA LEU A 523 5.33 -29.76 15.28
C LEU A 523 5.15 -30.55 13.98
N ALA A 524 4.50 -29.97 12.96
CA ALA A 524 4.42 -30.59 11.63
C ALA A 524 5.80 -30.77 10.97
N LEU A 525 6.77 -29.87 11.24
CA LEU A 525 8.16 -30.07 10.80
C LEU A 525 8.85 -31.24 11.52
N LEU A 526 8.41 -31.59 12.73
CA LEU A 526 8.93 -32.71 13.52
C LEU A 526 8.21 -34.04 13.23
N ALA A 527 7.23 -34.05 12.32
CA ALA A 527 6.52 -35.26 11.90
C ALA A 527 6.88 -35.67 10.46
N PRO A 528 6.81 -36.97 10.11
CA PRO A 528 6.94 -37.40 8.72
C PRO A 528 5.82 -36.80 7.83
N PRO A 529 6.12 -36.41 6.59
CA PRO A 529 7.39 -36.53 5.87
C PRO A 529 8.35 -35.33 6.05
N ALA A 530 7.96 -34.27 6.75
CA ALA A 530 8.79 -33.06 6.88
C ALA A 530 10.10 -33.32 7.62
N LEU A 531 10.04 -34.13 8.68
CA LEU A 531 11.18 -34.48 9.53
C LEU A 531 12.38 -35.02 8.74
N GLU A 532 12.13 -35.77 7.66
CA GLU A 532 13.18 -36.42 6.86
C GLU A 532 13.98 -35.44 5.99
N TYR A 533 13.40 -34.29 5.63
CA TYR A 533 14.01 -33.36 4.67
C TYR A 533 14.25 -31.98 5.28
N ALA A 534 13.22 -31.38 5.91
CA ALA A 534 13.24 -29.99 6.36
C ALA A 534 14.20 -29.77 7.54
N LEU A 535 14.17 -30.63 8.55
CA LEU A 535 15.04 -30.50 9.72
C LEU A 535 16.52 -30.70 9.37
N PRO A 536 16.94 -31.75 8.64
CA PRO A 536 18.31 -31.89 8.16
C PRO A 536 18.78 -30.69 7.33
N TYR A 537 17.93 -30.16 6.45
CA TYR A 537 18.24 -28.95 5.69
C TYR A 537 18.53 -27.77 6.61
N LEU A 538 17.63 -27.43 7.54
CA LEU A 538 17.79 -26.29 8.45
C LEU A 538 19.07 -26.40 9.31
N MET A 539 19.42 -27.62 9.72
CA MET A 539 20.61 -27.90 10.53
C MET A 539 21.91 -27.87 9.72
N ALA A 540 21.88 -28.19 8.42
CA ALA A 540 23.07 -28.20 7.59
C ALA A 540 23.70 -26.79 7.43
N PRO A 541 25.03 -26.68 7.28
CA PRO A 541 25.66 -25.41 6.92
C PRO A 541 25.16 -24.94 5.54
N PRO A 542 25.03 -23.63 5.29
CA PRO A 542 24.65 -23.12 3.99
C PRO A 542 25.77 -23.38 2.96
N LYS A 543 25.40 -23.65 1.71
CA LYS A 543 26.36 -23.82 0.62
C LYS A 543 26.91 -22.45 0.22
N THR A 544 28.22 -22.25 0.33
CA THR A 544 28.91 -21.05 -0.15
C THR A 544 29.75 -21.41 -1.37
N PHE A 545 29.54 -20.75 -2.50
CA PHE A 545 30.37 -20.92 -3.70
C PHE A 545 31.49 -19.88 -3.69
N GLY A 546 32.63 -20.22 -3.10
CA GLY A 546 33.82 -19.35 -3.06
C GLY A 546 34.61 -19.26 -4.38
N THR A 547 34.27 -20.06 -5.41
CA THR A 547 35.09 -20.21 -6.63
C THR A 547 34.28 -20.41 -7.91
N LEU A 548 33.21 -19.64 -8.13
CA LEU A 548 32.62 -19.55 -9.48
C LEU A 548 33.47 -18.59 -10.32
N VAL A 549 34.51 -19.15 -10.95
CA VAL A 549 35.35 -18.48 -11.94
C VAL A 549 34.42 -17.99 -13.07
N GLY A 550 34.14 -16.69 -13.10
CA GLY A 550 33.44 -16.04 -14.21
C GLY A 550 32.16 -15.24 -13.87
N GLY A 551 31.70 -15.20 -12.61
CA GLY A 551 30.54 -14.39 -12.22
C GLY A 551 30.92 -13.16 -11.40
N ARG A 552 30.75 -11.95 -11.93
CA ARG A 552 30.94 -10.67 -11.20
C ARG A 552 30.03 -10.64 -9.96
N GLY A 553 30.57 -10.69 -8.73
CA GLY A 553 30.01 -10.19 -7.45
C GLY A 553 28.63 -10.67 -6.93
N ASP A 554 27.70 -11.09 -7.79
CA ASP A 554 26.30 -11.32 -7.43
C ASP A 554 26.03 -12.67 -6.76
N ALA A 555 26.89 -13.67 -7.00
CA ALA A 555 26.75 -14.99 -6.41
C ALA A 555 26.99 -14.98 -4.89
N GLU A 556 27.95 -14.19 -4.41
CA GLU A 556 28.22 -14.01 -2.98
C GLU A 556 27.07 -13.29 -2.27
N SER A 557 26.53 -12.24 -2.89
CA SER A 557 25.35 -11.52 -2.40
C SER A 557 24.10 -12.42 -2.33
N SER A 558 23.91 -13.28 -3.32
CA SER A 558 22.78 -14.23 -3.36
C SER A 558 22.93 -15.33 -2.32
N ALA A 559 24.12 -15.92 -2.18
CA ALA A 559 24.40 -16.93 -1.16
C ALA A 559 24.20 -16.38 0.25
N TYR A 560 24.66 -15.15 0.53
CA TYR A 560 24.44 -14.50 1.82
C TYR A 560 22.97 -14.29 2.14
N LYS A 561 22.17 -13.83 1.16
CA LYS A 561 20.72 -13.62 1.34
C LYS A 561 19.98 -14.92 1.64
N ILE A 562 20.30 -16.00 0.92
CA ILE A 562 19.73 -17.33 1.16
C ILE A 562 20.15 -17.86 2.53
N ALA A 563 21.42 -17.74 2.89
CA ALA A 563 21.94 -18.16 4.20
C ALA A 563 21.28 -17.39 5.36
N SER A 564 21.09 -16.07 5.20
CA SER A 564 20.39 -15.23 6.17
C SER A 564 18.92 -15.64 6.32
N ALA A 565 18.20 -15.84 5.21
CA ALA A 565 16.81 -16.30 5.24
C ALA A 565 16.66 -17.68 5.90
N LYS A 566 17.58 -18.62 5.62
CA LYS A 566 17.64 -19.93 6.27
C LYS A 566 17.87 -19.81 7.78
N PHE A 567 18.78 -18.93 8.19
CA PHE A 567 19.07 -18.65 9.59
C PHE A 567 17.85 -18.06 10.32
N ASP A 568 17.15 -17.12 9.69
CA ASP A 568 15.93 -16.53 10.24
C ASP A 568 14.81 -17.56 10.39
N ALA A 569 14.64 -18.47 9.41
CA ALA A 569 13.72 -19.59 9.52
C ALA A 569 14.07 -20.53 10.69
N LEU A 570 15.36 -20.84 10.89
CA LEU A 570 15.84 -21.63 12.03
C LEU A 570 15.59 -20.92 13.37
N ARG A 571 15.78 -19.60 13.42
CA ARG A 571 15.52 -18.78 14.61
C ARG A 571 14.03 -18.71 14.96
N ALA A 572 13.17 -18.61 13.94
CA ALA A 572 11.72 -18.69 14.11
C ALA A 572 11.32 -20.06 14.66
N PHE A 573 11.90 -21.14 14.13
CA PHE A 573 11.68 -22.51 14.60
C PHE A 573 12.10 -22.70 16.06
N HIS A 574 13.31 -22.24 16.41
CA HIS A 574 13.79 -22.24 17.79
C HIS A 574 12.83 -21.51 18.73
N SER A 575 12.40 -20.30 18.38
CA SER A 575 11.49 -19.50 19.22
C SER A 575 10.16 -20.22 19.50
N ARG A 576 9.62 -20.92 18.50
CA ARG A 576 8.39 -21.71 18.67
C ARG A 576 8.61 -22.96 19.51
N LEU A 577 9.76 -23.63 19.34
CA LEU A 577 10.11 -24.82 20.11
C LEU A 577 10.37 -24.52 21.59
N VAL A 578 10.98 -23.35 21.92
CA VAL A 578 11.12 -22.89 23.32
C VAL A 578 9.75 -22.85 24.01
N VAL A 579 8.78 -22.19 23.39
CA VAL A 579 7.42 -22.08 23.93
C VAL A 579 6.75 -23.45 24.06
N GLN A 580 7.04 -24.39 23.17
CA GLN A 580 6.50 -25.75 23.24
C GLN A 580 7.11 -26.56 24.39
N VAL A 581 8.43 -26.47 24.61
CA VAL A 581 9.11 -27.14 25.73
C VAL A 581 8.59 -26.62 27.07
N GLU A 582 8.34 -25.31 27.18
CA GLU A 582 7.74 -24.71 28.38
C GLU A 582 6.31 -25.22 28.66
N ARG A 583 5.55 -25.52 27.59
CA ARG A 583 4.18 -26.04 27.70
C ARG A 583 4.13 -27.53 28.02
N SER A 584 5.05 -28.32 27.45
CA SER A 584 5.09 -29.78 27.56
C SER A 584 6.50 -30.27 27.89
N PRO A 585 6.98 -30.12 29.14
CA PRO A 585 8.29 -30.59 29.54
C PRO A 585 8.37 -32.13 29.55
N GLY A 586 9.45 -32.70 29.02
CA GLY A 586 9.74 -34.14 29.06
C GLY A 586 9.31 -34.96 27.85
N GLU A 587 8.81 -34.33 26.78
CA GLU A 587 8.44 -35.01 25.51
C GLU A 587 9.65 -35.25 24.57
N GLY A 588 10.87 -34.91 24.99
CA GLY A 588 12.10 -35.13 24.21
C GLY A 588 12.45 -34.01 23.23
N TYR A 589 11.74 -32.88 23.28
CA TYR A 589 12.05 -31.68 22.49
C TYR A 589 13.30 -30.95 22.99
N GLU A 590 13.73 -31.20 24.24
CA GLU A 590 14.88 -30.55 24.87
C GLU A 590 16.20 -30.83 24.14
N ASP A 591 16.42 -32.07 23.71
CA ASP A 591 17.62 -32.47 22.98
C ASP A 591 17.68 -31.81 21.58
N ILE A 592 16.52 -31.71 20.93
CA ILE A 592 16.38 -31.03 19.63
C ILE A 592 16.67 -29.53 19.81
N LEU A 593 16.12 -28.91 20.86
CA LEU A 593 16.33 -27.51 21.20
C LEU A 593 17.82 -27.20 21.42
N ALA A 594 18.51 -28.03 22.21
CA ALA A 594 19.94 -27.85 22.48
C ALA A 594 20.78 -27.92 21.19
N THR A 595 20.42 -28.83 20.28
CA THR A 595 21.10 -28.98 18.99
C THR A 595 20.88 -27.75 18.10
N ILE A 596 19.65 -27.24 18.03
CA ILE A 596 19.31 -26.02 17.27
C ILE A 596 20.03 -24.80 17.84
N GLN A 597 20.08 -24.68 19.17
CA GLN A 597 20.77 -23.58 19.85
C GLN A 597 22.27 -23.56 19.51
N LYS A 598 22.91 -24.74 19.46
CA LYS A 598 24.30 -24.86 19.01
C LYS A 598 24.46 -24.37 17.57
N ARG A 599 23.57 -24.77 16.67
CA ARG A 599 23.60 -24.34 15.26
C ARG A 599 23.37 -22.83 15.10
N LEU A 600 22.47 -22.25 15.89
CA LEU A 600 22.23 -20.80 15.90
C LEU A 600 23.45 -20.00 16.40
N ALA A 601 24.22 -20.54 17.34
CA ALA A 601 25.42 -19.89 17.85
C ALA A 601 26.54 -19.75 16.80
N GLU A 602 26.55 -20.59 15.76
CA GLU A 602 27.51 -20.51 14.65
C GLU A 602 27.22 -19.35 13.68
N GLY A 603 26.02 -18.77 13.74
CA GLY A 603 25.59 -17.68 12.87
C GLY A 603 25.19 -18.10 11.45
N PRO A 604 24.85 -17.10 10.59
CA PRO A 604 24.30 -17.33 9.26
C PRO A 604 25.33 -17.90 8.27
N LEU A 605 26.62 -17.61 8.43
CA LEU A 605 27.71 -18.20 7.63
C LEU A 605 28.57 -19.09 8.52
N SER A 606 28.54 -20.40 8.30
CA SER A 606 29.46 -21.33 8.93
C SER A 606 30.70 -21.53 8.06
N ARG A 607 31.89 -21.60 8.67
CA ARG A 607 33.17 -21.85 7.98
C ARG A 607 33.28 -23.26 7.37
N GLU A 608 32.38 -24.17 7.74
CA GLU A 608 32.44 -25.59 7.35
C GLU A 608 31.74 -25.89 6.01
N GLY A 609 31.05 -24.91 5.40
CA GLY A 609 30.29 -25.05 4.14
C GLY A 609 31.02 -24.66 2.85
N GLU A 610 32.33 -24.38 2.93
CA GLU A 610 33.14 -23.95 1.78
C GLU A 610 33.41 -25.14 0.84
N VAL A 611 32.63 -25.25 -0.23
CA VAL A 611 32.85 -26.27 -1.27
C VAL A 611 33.90 -25.74 -2.25
N GLY A 612 35.15 -26.20 -2.07
CA GLY A 612 36.30 -25.83 -2.89
C GLY A 612 37.35 -25.08 -2.07
N GLY A 613 38.41 -25.79 -1.67
CA GLY A 613 39.49 -25.22 -0.86
C GLY A 613 40.10 -23.98 -1.52
N ARG A 614 40.36 -22.93 -0.73
CA ARG A 614 41.15 -21.77 -1.13
C ARG A 614 42.49 -22.23 -1.72
N ILE A 615 42.61 -22.28 -3.04
CA ILE A 615 43.92 -22.27 -3.68
C ILE A 615 44.45 -20.86 -3.45
N GLY A 616 45.37 -20.71 -2.50
CA GLY A 616 46.10 -19.47 -2.31
C GLY A 616 46.85 -19.15 -3.60
N THR A 617 46.32 -18.20 -4.37
CA THR A 617 47.12 -17.48 -5.36
C THR A 617 48.15 -16.69 -4.57
N LEU A 618 49.33 -17.28 -4.42
CA LEU A 618 50.56 -16.53 -4.16
C LEU A 618 50.70 -15.54 -5.33
N GLU A 619 50.50 -14.26 -5.05
CA GLU A 619 50.90 -13.20 -5.96
C GLU A 619 52.42 -13.29 -6.18
N LEU A 620 52.81 -13.30 -7.45
CA LEU A 620 54.18 -13.06 -7.92
C LEU A 620 54.18 -11.76 -8.73
#